data_AF-A0A7C1JGY3-F1
#
_entry.id   AF-A0A7C1JGY3-F1
#
_cell.length_a   1.000
_cell.length_b   1.000
_cell.length_c   1.000
_cell.angle_alpha   90.00
_cell.angle_beta   90.00
_cell.angle_gamma   90.00
#
_symmetry.space_group_name_H-M   'P 1'
#
loop_
_entity.id
_entity.type
_entity.pdbx_description
1 polymer ?
#
loop_
_entity_poly.entity_id
_entity_poly.type
_entity_poly.pdbx_seq_one_letter_code
_entity_poly.pdbx_strand_id
1 'polypeptide(L)'
;MSELTTFYIDKSSGTFAEVLLAFGWMRVLSELHSKQGTPGHIALKDDGMYYRITCAPISSETVENLPQEPIWPGNMPLIVTAKNRESLPVGAPLSIDYEVEKEQVAAFFGAKNKAQNAEMTVAKPHPHWDIFRAINPGALLGYNRILLDWWKVREQQPKIVSLLFQLFSSTPNDIASAVATWKKIDNAAGWGIAPLSTGQQLYNPDQGKGQNKTKANGIRIDNLDNFWLLELLKIIGFYEAGQTRLIQGVKDRKSYVIVPRELTYSEHRDIFNTFSESMRVSTTSIKGDAMAALRYTEALLTYFAEPTRQISIGKRGNLKKRLVAGLYAVFYKDLGNAVATMNLAFIGLPGWIEIRTPEDIRVYQAVVAELVKLVQQFDESHSDVVDLLQALRDFISGDSLDALFRFTRAFPVYYIGQRERSKYVYALTEDTLERIITMTEPRFAEILEDEGFQNIAYAIRRSTVSAQYQKMQGNRKYEVRYGLGQELARKSRYKADFIAALSDFLFKFNAENAQVLETTKGERPPYRRSVQTGDIDSIVNLIDRFGAETVANLLIAYGYARETRDTDSGADDT
;
A
#
# COMPACT_ATOMS: atom_id res chain seq x y z
N MET A 1 -16.52 -10.66 -33.45
CA MET A 1 -15.70 -10.69 -32.23
C MET A 1 -14.43 -11.45 -32.58
N SER A 2 -13.26 -10.86 -32.43
CA SER A 2 -12.00 -11.59 -32.60
C SER A 2 -11.95 -12.72 -31.56
N GLU A 3 -11.57 -13.92 -31.99
CA GLU A 3 -11.37 -15.06 -31.10
C GLU A 3 -10.29 -14.72 -30.06
N LEU A 4 -10.62 -14.82 -28.77
CA LEU A 4 -9.67 -14.55 -27.68
C LEU A 4 -9.14 -15.89 -27.15
N THR A 5 -7.84 -15.93 -26.86
CA THR A 5 -7.23 -17.04 -26.13
C THR A 5 -7.34 -16.80 -24.64
N THR A 6 -7.64 -17.85 -23.87
CA THR A 6 -7.79 -17.79 -22.41
C THR A 6 -6.84 -18.75 -21.73
N PHE A 7 -6.18 -18.28 -20.68
CA PHE A 7 -5.30 -19.06 -19.81
C PHE A 7 -5.76 -18.99 -18.35
N TYR A 8 -5.45 -20.01 -17.58
CA TYR A 8 -5.88 -20.18 -16.19
C TYR A 8 -4.68 -20.46 -15.28
N ILE A 9 -4.56 -19.69 -14.20
CA ILE A 9 -3.56 -19.89 -13.15
C ILE A 9 -4.29 -20.23 -11.86
N ASP A 10 -4.25 -21.49 -11.43
CA ASP A 10 -4.92 -21.94 -10.21
C ASP A 10 -4.27 -21.36 -8.94
N LYS A 11 -5.08 -21.10 -7.91
CA LYS A 11 -4.62 -20.65 -6.59
C LYS A 11 -4.57 -21.81 -5.61
N SER A 12 -3.40 -22.42 -5.43
CA SER A 12 -3.24 -23.61 -4.60
C SER A 12 -2.61 -23.34 -3.23
N SER A 13 -1.71 -22.36 -3.10
CA SER A 13 -1.05 -22.06 -1.81
C SER A 13 -1.82 -21.07 -0.92
N GLY A 14 -2.71 -20.26 -1.50
CA GLY A 14 -3.37 -19.16 -0.80
C GLY A 14 -2.43 -17.98 -0.47
N THR A 15 -1.26 -17.92 -1.12
CA THR A 15 -0.25 -16.88 -0.90
C THR A 15 -0.12 -15.96 -2.12
N PHE A 16 0.92 -15.10 -2.14
CA PHE A 16 1.22 -14.29 -3.31
C PHE A 16 1.89 -15.07 -4.45
N ALA A 17 2.29 -16.33 -4.25
CA ALA A 17 3.05 -17.09 -5.25
C ALA A 17 2.31 -17.20 -6.59
N GLU A 18 0.99 -17.38 -6.57
CA GLU A 18 0.18 -17.48 -7.79
C GLU A 18 -0.12 -16.13 -8.43
N VAL A 19 -0.05 -15.03 -7.65
CA VAL A 19 -0.03 -13.69 -8.23
C VAL A 19 1.23 -13.51 -9.07
N LEU A 20 2.39 -13.86 -8.53
CA LEU A 20 3.66 -13.76 -9.25
C LEU A 20 3.63 -14.66 -10.50
N LEU A 21 3.09 -15.87 -10.38
CA LEU A 21 2.93 -16.76 -11.53
C LEU A 21 2.07 -16.13 -12.64
N ALA A 22 0.95 -15.50 -12.27
CA ALA A 22 0.07 -14.83 -13.23
C ALA A 22 0.75 -13.65 -13.94
N PHE A 23 1.42 -12.76 -13.20
CA PHE A 23 2.14 -11.63 -13.82
C PHE A 23 3.37 -12.07 -14.62
N GLY A 24 4.07 -13.11 -14.16
CA GLY A 24 5.15 -13.73 -14.92
C GLY A 24 4.67 -14.26 -16.25
N TRP A 25 3.51 -14.92 -16.26
CA TRP A 25 2.89 -15.41 -17.49
C TRP A 25 2.43 -14.27 -18.41
N MET A 26 1.79 -13.23 -17.87
CA MET A 26 1.42 -12.04 -18.65
C MET A 26 2.64 -11.38 -19.30
N ARG A 27 3.79 -11.35 -18.62
CA ARG A 27 5.03 -10.82 -19.20
C ARG A 27 5.50 -11.65 -20.39
N VAL A 28 5.49 -12.97 -20.29
CA VAL A 28 5.85 -13.87 -21.40
C VAL A 28 4.92 -13.65 -22.59
N LEU A 29 3.60 -13.63 -22.35
CA LEU A 29 2.61 -13.33 -23.39
C LEU A 29 2.84 -11.97 -24.04
N SER A 30 3.20 -10.95 -23.25
CA SER A 30 3.50 -9.61 -23.75
C SER A 30 4.69 -9.57 -24.70
N GLU A 31 5.73 -10.37 -24.43
CA GLU A 31 6.90 -10.45 -25.32
C GLU A 31 6.59 -11.17 -26.62
N LEU A 32 5.81 -12.25 -26.55
CA LEU A 32 5.34 -12.96 -27.75
C LEU A 32 4.47 -12.04 -28.63
N HIS A 33 3.56 -11.29 -28.02
CA HIS A 33 2.76 -10.30 -28.72
C HIS A 33 3.60 -9.16 -29.33
N SER A 34 4.64 -8.70 -28.62
CA SER A 34 5.58 -7.73 -29.14
C SER A 34 6.30 -8.25 -30.39
N LYS A 35 6.73 -9.52 -30.39
CA LYS A 35 7.40 -10.15 -31.54
C LYS A 35 6.47 -10.32 -32.75
N GLN A 36 5.20 -10.60 -32.52
CA GLN A 36 4.20 -10.69 -33.59
C GLN A 36 3.82 -9.32 -34.19
N GLY A 37 4.30 -8.20 -33.61
CA GLY A 37 3.86 -6.86 -34.02
C GLY A 37 2.41 -6.55 -33.62
N THR A 38 1.84 -7.36 -32.73
CA THR A 38 0.49 -7.19 -32.19
C THR A 38 0.61 -6.99 -30.68
N PRO A 39 1.07 -5.84 -30.18
CA PRO A 39 1.06 -5.54 -28.74
C PRO A 39 -0.40 -5.60 -28.26
N GLY A 40 -0.81 -6.79 -27.85
CA GLY A 40 -2.21 -7.15 -27.64
C GLY A 40 -2.69 -6.68 -26.29
N HIS A 41 -4.02 -6.59 -26.16
CA HIS A 41 -4.67 -6.37 -24.89
C HIS A 41 -4.62 -7.67 -24.07
N ILE A 42 -3.63 -7.80 -23.19
CA ILE A 42 -3.55 -8.88 -22.22
C ILE A 42 -4.30 -8.42 -20.98
N ALA A 43 -5.40 -9.08 -20.63
CA ALA A 43 -6.21 -8.76 -19.47
C ALA A 43 -6.18 -9.90 -18.45
N LEU A 44 -6.06 -9.56 -17.18
CA LEU A 44 -6.14 -10.48 -16.05
C LEU A 44 -7.40 -10.20 -15.25
N LYS A 45 -8.07 -11.27 -14.84
CA LYS A 45 -9.21 -11.24 -13.95
C LYS A 45 -9.09 -12.29 -12.85
N ASP A 46 -9.45 -11.91 -11.63
CA ASP A 46 -9.61 -12.79 -10.49
C ASP A 46 -11.02 -13.40 -10.49
N ASP A 47 -11.12 -14.70 -10.78
CA ASP A 47 -12.38 -15.47 -10.72
C ASP A 47 -12.49 -16.31 -9.42
N GLY A 48 -11.75 -15.94 -8.38
CA GLY A 48 -11.78 -16.60 -7.08
C GLY A 48 -10.73 -17.70 -6.97
N MET A 49 -11.03 -18.89 -7.51
CA MET A 49 -10.17 -20.09 -7.40
C MET A 49 -8.96 -20.07 -8.34
N TYR A 50 -9.01 -19.25 -9.39
CA TYR A 50 -7.94 -19.07 -10.36
C TYR A 50 -7.90 -17.62 -10.86
N TYR A 51 -6.76 -17.22 -11.41
CA TYR A 51 -6.68 -16.05 -12.29
C TYR A 51 -6.94 -16.47 -13.72
N ARG A 52 -7.80 -15.72 -14.41
CA ARG A 52 -8.05 -15.86 -15.84
C ARG A 52 -7.30 -14.77 -16.59
N ILE A 53 -6.47 -15.17 -17.55
CA ILE A 53 -5.74 -14.26 -18.43
C ILE A 53 -6.31 -14.42 -19.83
N THR A 54 -6.66 -13.30 -20.49
CA THR A 54 -7.19 -13.29 -21.85
C THR A 54 -6.34 -12.41 -22.74
N CYS A 55 -6.09 -12.84 -23.97
CA CYS A 55 -5.33 -12.08 -24.96
C CYS A 55 -5.74 -12.48 -26.38
N ALA A 56 -5.22 -11.75 -27.37
CA ALA A 56 -5.33 -12.20 -28.76
C ALA A 56 -4.54 -13.51 -28.97
N PRO A 57 -4.87 -14.32 -29.97
CA PRO A 57 -4.13 -15.54 -30.26
C PRO A 57 -2.67 -15.23 -30.63
N ILE A 58 -1.76 -16.07 -30.12
CA ILE A 58 -0.35 -16.06 -30.51
C ILE A 58 -0.20 -17.05 -31.66
N SER A 59 0.31 -16.56 -32.80
CA SER A 59 0.53 -17.36 -33.99
C SER A 59 1.59 -18.44 -33.77
N SER A 60 1.41 -19.60 -34.42
CA SER A 60 2.41 -20.68 -34.41
C SER A 60 3.74 -20.20 -34.97
N GLU A 61 3.73 -19.36 -36.01
CA GLU A 61 4.92 -18.75 -36.61
C GLU A 61 5.73 -17.94 -35.57
N THR A 62 5.08 -17.16 -34.72
CA THR A 62 5.76 -16.41 -33.65
C THR A 62 6.48 -17.33 -32.68
N VAL A 63 5.86 -18.47 -32.33
CA VAL A 63 6.45 -19.46 -31.43
C VAL A 63 7.58 -20.22 -32.13
N GLU A 64 7.41 -20.62 -33.39
CA GLU A 64 8.39 -21.35 -34.19
C GLU A 64 9.66 -20.53 -34.48
N ASN A 65 9.55 -19.20 -34.53
CA ASN A 65 10.67 -18.28 -34.77
C ASN A 65 11.55 -18.00 -33.53
N LEU A 66 11.14 -18.45 -32.33
CA LEU A 66 11.91 -18.25 -31.09
C LEU A 66 13.36 -18.76 -31.10
N PRO A 67 13.77 -19.80 -31.86
CA PRO A 67 15.18 -20.20 -31.94
C PRO A 67 16.07 -19.12 -32.58
N GLN A 68 15.52 -18.32 -33.52
CA GLN A 68 16.24 -17.22 -34.16
C GLN A 68 16.27 -15.98 -33.29
N GLU A 69 15.16 -15.72 -32.59
CA GLU A 69 15.05 -14.59 -31.69
C GLU A 69 14.46 -15.01 -30.34
N PRO A 70 15.28 -15.61 -29.46
CA PRO A 70 14.80 -16.11 -28.18
C PRO A 70 14.29 -14.99 -27.30
N ILE A 71 13.23 -15.27 -26.54
CA ILE A 71 12.74 -14.35 -25.52
C ILE A 71 13.60 -14.46 -24.25
N TRP A 72 13.84 -13.31 -23.62
CA TRP A 72 14.46 -13.21 -22.31
C TRP A 72 13.50 -12.44 -21.38
N PRO A 73 12.48 -13.12 -20.84
CA PRO A 73 11.36 -12.47 -20.21
C PRO A 73 11.76 -11.49 -19.10
N GLY A 74 11.24 -10.26 -19.19
CA GLY A 74 11.37 -9.24 -18.15
C GLY A 74 12.72 -8.54 -18.09
N ASN A 75 13.63 -8.78 -19.06
CA ASN A 75 14.99 -8.25 -19.03
C ASN A 75 15.66 -8.50 -17.66
N MET A 76 15.51 -9.72 -17.14
CA MET A 76 16.03 -10.07 -15.83
C MET A 76 17.55 -10.25 -15.88
N PRO A 77 18.32 -9.56 -15.03
CA PRO A 77 19.76 -9.65 -15.08
C PRO A 77 20.28 -10.85 -14.30
N LEU A 78 21.32 -11.51 -14.81
CA LEU A 78 22.19 -12.33 -13.96
C LEU A 78 22.90 -11.41 -12.97
N ILE A 79 22.81 -11.74 -11.68
CA ILE A 79 23.48 -10.95 -10.63
C ILE A 79 24.90 -11.48 -10.45
N VAL A 80 25.87 -10.64 -10.78
CA VAL A 80 27.30 -10.94 -10.70
C VAL A 80 27.84 -10.48 -9.36
N THR A 81 28.63 -11.33 -8.74
CA THR A 81 29.40 -11.05 -7.52
C THR A 81 30.82 -11.54 -7.71
N ALA A 82 31.75 -11.12 -6.84
CA ALA A 82 33.12 -11.63 -6.86
C ALA A 82 33.20 -13.17 -6.77
N LYS A 83 32.21 -13.82 -6.14
CA LYS A 83 32.19 -15.27 -5.93
C LYS A 83 31.73 -16.09 -7.13
N ASN A 84 30.93 -15.52 -8.03
CA ASN A 84 30.33 -16.26 -9.15
C ASN A 84 30.77 -15.75 -10.52
N ARG A 85 31.52 -14.64 -10.61
CA ARG A 85 31.90 -14.03 -11.88
C ARG A 85 32.59 -15.01 -12.83
N GLU A 86 33.48 -15.85 -12.30
CA GLU A 86 34.23 -16.82 -13.10
C GLU A 86 33.38 -18.04 -13.54
N SER A 87 32.25 -18.31 -12.89
CA SER A 87 31.39 -19.45 -13.20
C SER A 87 30.22 -19.10 -14.14
N LEU A 88 30.02 -17.81 -14.45
CA LEU A 88 28.98 -17.38 -15.37
C LEU A 88 29.43 -17.56 -16.83
N PRO A 89 28.57 -18.10 -17.71
CA PRO A 89 28.93 -18.32 -19.10
C PRO A 89 29.13 -17.00 -19.87
N VAL A 90 30.18 -16.96 -20.67
CA VAL A 90 30.47 -15.86 -21.59
C VAL A 90 29.34 -15.73 -22.61
N GLY A 91 28.85 -14.51 -22.83
CA GLY A 91 27.76 -14.24 -23.77
C GLY A 91 26.35 -14.52 -23.25
N ALA A 92 26.20 -14.81 -21.94
CA ALA A 92 24.88 -14.80 -21.32
C ALA A 92 24.22 -13.41 -21.46
N PRO A 93 22.90 -13.36 -21.69
CA PRO A 93 22.19 -12.09 -21.84
C PRO A 93 22.17 -11.35 -20.50
N LEU A 94 22.35 -10.03 -20.57
CA LEU A 94 22.17 -9.05 -19.50
C LEU A 94 22.69 -9.47 -18.12
N SER A 95 23.82 -8.89 -17.71
CA SER A 95 24.38 -9.09 -16.37
C SER A 95 24.56 -7.77 -15.66
N ILE A 96 24.51 -7.79 -14.32
CA ILE A 96 24.69 -6.61 -13.48
C ILE A 96 25.64 -6.95 -12.34
N ASP A 97 26.61 -6.08 -12.10
CA ASP A 97 27.54 -6.22 -10.99
C ASP A 97 26.94 -5.68 -9.70
N TYR A 98 26.74 -6.56 -8.73
CA TYR A 98 26.09 -6.22 -7.47
C TYR A 98 26.85 -5.16 -6.66
N GLU A 99 28.19 -5.23 -6.61
CA GLU A 99 28.98 -4.30 -5.81
C GLU A 99 29.05 -2.92 -6.49
N VAL A 100 29.10 -2.87 -7.82
CA VAL A 100 29.00 -1.60 -8.56
C VAL A 100 27.66 -0.91 -8.30
N GLU A 101 26.54 -1.63 -8.40
CA GLU A 101 25.21 -1.06 -8.13
C GLU A 101 25.08 -0.58 -6.68
N LYS A 102 25.63 -1.35 -5.73
CA LYS A 102 25.66 -0.99 -4.32
C LYS A 102 26.41 0.33 -4.08
N GLU A 103 27.55 0.50 -4.73
CA GLU A 103 28.35 1.73 -4.66
C GLU A 103 27.61 2.92 -5.29
N GLN A 104 26.96 2.74 -6.44
CA GLN A 104 26.14 3.77 -7.08
C GLN A 104 24.98 4.22 -6.19
N VAL A 105 24.29 3.27 -5.54
CA VAL A 105 23.22 3.56 -4.59
C VAL A 105 23.76 4.35 -3.39
N ALA A 106 24.88 3.93 -2.82
CA ALA A 106 25.51 4.62 -1.70
C ALA A 106 25.92 6.05 -2.08
N ALA A 107 26.49 6.24 -3.28
CA ALA A 107 26.84 7.54 -3.81
C ALA A 107 25.62 8.44 -4.02
N PHE A 108 24.54 7.91 -4.61
CA PHE A 108 23.31 8.65 -4.85
C PHE A 108 22.66 9.15 -3.55
N PHE A 109 22.44 8.26 -2.57
CA PHE A 109 21.83 8.66 -1.31
C PHE A 109 22.77 9.51 -0.44
N GLY A 110 24.08 9.27 -0.52
CA GLY A 110 25.09 10.13 0.09
C GLY A 110 25.07 11.55 -0.46
N ALA A 111 24.92 11.70 -1.78
CA ALA A 111 24.77 13.00 -2.44
C ALA A 111 23.42 13.66 -2.09
N LYS A 112 22.32 12.91 -2.11
CA LYS A 112 20.98 13.41 -1.76
C LYS A 112 20.92 14.00 -0.34
N ASN A 113 21.60 13.36 0.62
CA ASN A 113 21.65 13.86 2.00
C ASN A 113 22.47 15.16 2.14
N LYS A 114 23.39 15.44 1.20
CA LYS A 114 24.22 16.65 1.19
C LYS A 114 23.63 17.79 0.37
N ALA A 115 22.91 17.47 -0.70
CA ALA A 115 22.30 18.44 -1.61
C ALA A 115 20.93 18.90 -1.09
N GLN A 116 20.90 19.89 -0.19
CA GLN A 116 19.66 20.60 0.18
C GLN A 116 19.21 21.58 -0.93
N ASN A 117 18.91 21.09 -2.15
CA ASN A 117 18.38 21.81 -3.33
C ASN A 117 19.35 22.12 -4.51
N ALA A 118 20.49 21.44 -4.64
CA ALA A 118 21.29 21.49 -5.89
C ALA A 118 20.88 20.36 -6.85
N GLU A 119 20.96 20.60 -8.18
CA GLU A 119 20.80 19.55 -9.18
C GLU A 119 21.83 18.44 -8.93
N MET A 120 21.33 17.21 -8.75
CA MET A 120 22.19 16.06 -8.53
C MET A 120 22.78 15.60 -9.86
N THR A 121 24.11 15.65 -9.98
CA THR A 121 24.84 15.11 -11.13
C THR A 121 25.09 13.60 -11.05
N VAL A 122 24.71 12.95 -9.95
CA VAL A 122 24.88 11.50 -9.74
C VAL A 122 23.73 10.74 -10.38
N ALA A 123 24.07 9.67 -11.12
CA ALA A 123 23.09 8.79 -11.75
C ALA A 123 22.09 8.22 -10.72
N LYS A 124 20.83 8.11 -11.13
CA LYS A 124 19.80 7.45 -10.31
C LYS A 124 20.15 5.96 -10.16
N PRO A 125 19.92 5.36 -8.98
CA PRO A 125 20.12 3.93 -8.80
C PRO A 125 19.28 3.10 -9.77
N HIS A 126 19.75 1.90 -10.10
CA HIS A 126 18.97 0.96 -10.88
C HIS A 126 17.59 0.72 -10.23
N PRO A 127 16.48 0.74 -10.99
CA PRO A 127 15.12 0.66 -10.44
C PRO A 127 14.87 -0.61 -9.63
N HIS A 128 15.52 -1.72 -10.00
CA HIS A 128 15.40 -3.02 -9.33
C HIS A 128 16.45 -3.29 -8.25
N TRP A 129 17.20 -2.27 -7.79
CA TRP A 129 18.25 -2.44 -6.77
C TRP A 129 17.77 -3.23 -5.54
N ASP A 130 16.59 -2.92 -5.01
CA ASP A 130 16.09 -3.61 -3.82
C ASP A 130 15.73 -5.07 -4.08
N ILE A 131 15.38 -5.44 -5.32
CA ILE A 131 15.19 -6.83 -5.74
C ILE A 131 16.55 -7.54 -5.75
N PHE A 132 17.60 -6.91 -6.29
CA PHE A 132 18.96 -7.49 -6.29
C PHE A 132 19.44 -7.74 -4.86
N ARG A 133 19.25 -6.74 -3.98
CA ARG A 133 19.55 -6.87 -2.54
C ARG A 133 18.67 -7.90 -1.86
N ALA A 134 17.45 -8.14 -2.34
CA ALA A 134 16.59 -9.17 -1.79
C ALA A 134 17.02 -10.59 -2.18
N ILE A 135 17.62 -10.74 -3.36
CA ILE A 135 18.15 -12.00 -3.89
C ILE A 135 19.51 -12.33 -3.25
N ASN A 136 20.42 -11.36 -3.16
CA ASN A 136 21.77 -11.57 -2.64
C ASN A 136 21.85 -11.42 -1.11
N PRO A 137 22.49 -12.34 -0.35
CA PRO A 137 23.15 -13.57 -0.80
C PRO A 137 22.26 -14.82 -0.82
N GLY A 138 21.18 -14.85 -0.03
CA GLY A 138 20.49 -16.10 0.31
C GLY A 138 19.83 -16.82 -0.87
N ALA A 139 19.32 -16.08 -1.85
CA ALA A 139 18.58 -16.61 -3.02
C ALA A 139 19.41 -16.60 -4.32
N LEU A 140 20.62 -16.01 -4.30
CA LEU A 140 21.42 -15.75 -5.50
C LEU A 140 21.72 -17.00 -6.32
N LEU A 141 22.12 -18.08 -5.67
CA LEU A 141 22.50 -19.32 -6.37
C LEU A 141 21.31 -19.91 -7.14
N GLY A 142 20.16 -20.05 -6.48
CA GLY A 142 18.96 -20.60 -7.12
C GLY A 142 18.39 -19.66 -8.19
N TYR A 143 18.43 -18.34 -7.97
CA TYR A 143 17.98 -17.35 -8.94
C TYR A 143 18.83 -17.42 -10.21
N ASN A 144 20.16 -17.32 -10.11
CA ASN A 144 21.03 -17.38 -11.28
C ASN A 144 20.93 -18.75 -11.97
N ARG A 145 20.80 -19.85 -11.23
CA ARG A 145 20.63 -21.19 -11.81
C ARG A 145 19.39 -21.26 -12.71
N ILE A 146 18.23 -20.80 -12.25
CA ILE A 146 16.99 -20.83 -13.04
C ILE A 146 17.14 -19.99 -14.33
N LEU A 147 17.78 -18.82 -14.26
CA LEU A 147 18.04 -18.00 -15.44
C LEU A 147 19.01 -18.67 -16.42
N LEU A 148 20.06 -19.31 -15.91
CA LEU A 148 21.01 -20.06 -16.74
C LEU A 148 20.37 -21.29 -17.38
N ASP A 149 19.47 -21.98 -16.68
CA ASP A 149 18.69 -23.09 -17.22
C ASP A 149 17.78 -22.59 -18.37
N TRP A 150 17.12 -21.44 -18.21
CA TRP A 150 16.35 -20.79 -19.29
C TRP A 150 17.23 -20.39 -20.49
N TRP A 151 18.43 -19.86 -20.23
CA TRP A 151 19.39 -19.54 -21.29
C TRP A 151 19.86 -20.77 -22.05
N LYS A 152 20.11 -21.88 -21.34
CA LYS A 152 20.58 -23.14 -21.91
C LYS A 152 19.61 -23.73 -22.91
N VAL A 153 18.31 -23.52 -22.70
CA VAL A 153 17.22 -24.10 -23.49
C VAL A 153 16.69 -23.18 -24.58
N ARG A 154 17.33 -22.01 -24.80
CA ARG A 154 16.86 -20.95 -25.70
C ARG A 154 16.49 -21.42 -27.11
N GLU A 155 17.24 -22.36 -27.68
CA GLU A 155 16.99 -22.92 -29.02
C GLU A 155 15.76 -23.84 -29.09
N GLN A 156 15.23 -24.28 -27.95
CA GLN A 156 14.04 -25.13 -27.84
C GLN A 156 12.89 -24.42 -27.11
N GLN A 157 12.94 -23.09 -26.98
CA GLN A 157 11.83 -22.29 -26.45
C GLN A 157 10.46 -22.59 -27.10
N PRO A 158 10.32 -22.91 -28.41
CA PRO A 158 9.01 -23.26 -28.98
C PRO A 158 8.31 -24.39 -28.22
N LYS A 159 9.05 -25.46 -27.87
CA LYS A 159 8.51 -26.62 -27.14
C LYS A 159 8.15 -26.26 -25.70
N ILE A 160 8.92 -25.37 -25.09
CA ILE A 160 8.74 -24.97 -23.69
C ILE A 160 7.57 -24.01 -23.53
N VAL A 161 7.43 -23.05 -24.45
CA VAL A 161 6.26 -22.15 -24.51
C VAL A 161 4.99 -22.97 -24.79
N SER A 162 5.05 -23.94 -25.70
CA SER A 162 3.92 -24.84 -25.97
C SER A 162 3.52 -25.66 -24.75
N LEU A 163 4.50 -26.14 -23.95
CA LEU A 163 4.25 -26.81 -22.68
C LEU A 163 3.51 -25.88 -21.68
N LEU A 164 3.90 -24.61 -21.59
CA LEU A 164 3.23 -23.63 -20.73
C LEU A 164 1.83 -23.28 -21.23
N PHE A 165 1.63 -23.16 -22.55
CA PHE A 165 0.29 -23.02 -23.14
C PHE A 165 -0.62 -24.19 -22.75
N GLN A 166 -0.14 -25.42 -22.87
CA GLN A 166 -0.90 -26.59 -22.47
C GLN A 166 -1.20 -26.59 -20.96
N LEU A 167 -0.19 -26.30 -20.12
CA LEU A 167 -0.35 -26.27 -18.67
C LEU A 167 -1.44 -25.29 -18.21
N PHE A 168 -1.50 -24.10 -18.82
CA PHE A 168 -2.46 -23.06 -18.46
C PHE A 168 -3.71 -23.04 -19.33
N SER A 169 -3.90 -24.01 -20.23
CA SER A 169 -5.08 -24.06 -21.12
C SER A 169 -6.38 -24.41 -20.41
N SER A 170 -6.31 -25.05 -19.25
CA SER A 170 -7.47 -25.47 -18.46
C SER A 170 -7.19 -25.41 -16.96
N THR A 171 -8.28 -25.36 -16.18
CA THR A 171 -8.26 -25.59 -14.73
C THR A 171 -8.92 -26.94 -14.43
N PRO A 172 -8.36 -27.77 -13.52
CA PRO A 172 -7.11 -27.54 -12.80
C PRO A 172 -5.85 -27.67 -13.70
N ASN A 173 -4.79 -26.94 -13.38
CA ASN A 173 -3.50 -27.00 -14.04
C ASN A 173 -2.78 -28.33 -13.71
N ASP A 174 -2.57 -29.19 -14.72
CA ASP A 174 -1.92 -30.49 -14.55
C ASP A 174 -0.39 -30.38 -14.52
N ILE A 175 0.13 -29.96 -13.36
CA ILE A 175 1.57 -29.80 -13.11
C ILE A 175 2.30 -31.15 -13.26
N ALA A 176 1.68 -32.27 -12.88
CA ALA A 176 2.31 -33.58 -12.94
C ALA A 176 2.59 -34.00 -14.39
N SER A 177 1.62 -33.82 -15.29
CA SER A 177 1.79 -34.05 -16.73
C SER A 177 2.79 -33.09 -17.35
N ALA A 178 2.80 -31.82 -16.94
CA ALA A 178 3.78 -30.85 -17.42
C ALA A 178 5.22 -31.23 -17.02
N VAL A 179 5.42 -31.69 -15.78
CA VAL A 179 6.72 -32.23 -15.32
C VAL A 179 7.13 -33.47 -16.11
N ALA A 180 6.20 -34.40 -16.38
CA ALA A 180 6.48 -35.58 -17.19
C ALA A 180 6.86 -35.21 -18.63
N THR A 181 6.20 -34.21 -19.20
CA THR A 181 6.50 -33.70 -20.54
C THR A 181 7.86 -33.02 -20.58
N TRP A 182 8.16 -32.16 -19.60
CA TRP A 182 9.49 -31.56 -19.45
C TRP A 182 10.60 -32.60 -19.42
N LYS A 183 10.46 -33.66 -18.61
CA LYS A 183 11.46 -34.75 -18.55
C LYS A 183 11.73 -35.37 -19.92
N LYS A 184 10.70 -35.54 -20.76
CA LYS A 184 10.88 -36.06 -22.13
C LYS A 184 11.66 -35.08 -23.01
N ILE A 185 11.37 -33.78 -22.90
CA ILE A 185 12.07 -32.73 -23.65
C ILE A 185 13.55 -32.67 -23.22
N ASP A 186 13.83 -32.63 -21.92
CA ASP A 186 15.19 -32.60 -21.37
C ASP A 186 15.99 -33.86 -21.74
N ASN A 187 15.39 -35.05 -21.60
CA ASN A 187 16.04 -36.31 -21.98
C ASN A 187 16.39 -36.36 -23.48
N ALA A 188 15.53 -35.83 -24.35
CA ALA A 188 15.79 -35.81 -25.78
C ALA A 188 16.90 -34.82 -26.18
N ALA A 189 17.04 -33.71 -25.45
CA ALA A 189 18.02 -32.67 -25.72
C ALA A 189 19.34 -32.84 -24.95
N GLY A 190 19.33 -33.59 -23.85
CA GLY A 190 20.52 -33.89 -23.04
C GLY A 190 21.03 -32.72 -22.18
N TRP A 191 20.17 -31.78 -21.75
CA TRP A 191 20.64 -30.66 -20.91
C TRP A 191 20.89 -31.07 -19.46
N GLY A 192 20.22 -32.09 -18.94
CA GLY A 192 20.38 -32.53 -17.56
C GLY A 192 19.84 -31.52 -16.55
N ILE A 193 18.78 -30.80 -16.91
CA ILE A 193 18.13 -29.82 -16.04
C ILE A 193 17.09 -30.55 -15.20
N ALA A 194 17.26 -30.49 -13.88
CA ALA A 194 16.32 -31.11 -12.95
C ALA A 194 14.90 -30.56 -13.16
N PRO A 195 13.87 -31.43 -13.17
CA PRO A 195 12.48 -30.99 -13.36
C PRO A 195 11.98 -30.11 -12.22
N LEU A 196 12.52 -30.30 -11.01
CA LEU A 196 12.11 -29.57 -9.84
C LEU A 196 13.26 -28.68 -9.36
N SER A 197 12.91 -27.51 -8.86
CA SER A 197 13.80 -26.61 -8.15
C SER A 197 13.23 -26.36 -6.77
N THR A 198 14.09 -26.30 -5.77
CA THR A 198 13.72 -25.80 -4.44
C THR A 198 13.16 -24.39 -4.60
N GLY A 199 11.90 -24.20 -4.18
CA GLY A 199 11.31 -22.88 -4.20
C GLY A 199 12.05 -21.96 -3.22
N GLN A 200 12.08 -20.67 -3.53
CA GLN A 200 12.70 -19.69 -2.66
C GLN A 200 11.63 -18.98 -1.83
N GLN A 201 11.88 -18.77 -0.53
CA GLN A 201 10.97 -18.04 0.36
C GLN A 201 10.60 -16.63 -0.14
N LEU A 202 11.48 -16.02 -0.95
CA LEU A 202 11.21 -14.72 -1.57
C LEU A 202 10.00 -14.75 -2.51
N TYR A 203 9.74 -15.89 -3.15
CA TYR A 203 8.67 -16.08 -4.13
C TYR A 203 7.55 -17.02 -3.61
N ASN A 204 7.87 -17.83 -2.60
CA ASN A 204 7.02 -18.85 -2.00
C ASN A 204 6.99 -18.65 -0.47
N PRO A 205 6.19 -17.70 0.03
CA PRO A 205 6.22 -17.32 1.45
C PRO A 205 5.69 -18.42 2.39
N ASP A 206 4.91 -19.38 1.86
CA ASP A 206 4.45 -20.60 2.52
C ASP A 206 5.61 -21.53 2.94
N GLN A 207 6.81 -21.35 2.37
CA GLN A 207 8.03 -22.03 2.80
C GLN A 207 8.65 -21.41 4.07
N GLY A 208 8.07 -20.32 4.57
CA GLY A 208 8.47 -19.67 5.81
C GLY A 208 8.37 -20.61 7.02
N LYS A 209 9.43 -20.64 7.85
CA LYS A 209 9.44 -21.43 9.08
C LYS A 209 8.28 -21.00 10.00
N GLY A 210 7.40 -21.93 10.35
CA GLY A 210 6.36 -21.72 11.36
C GLY A 210 4.96 -21.39 10.84
N GLN A 211 4.77 -21.19 9.52
CA GLN A 211 3.41 -20.98 8.97
C GLN A 211 2.63 -22.28 8.71
N ASN A 212 3.31 -23.42 8.50
CA ASN A 212 2.67 -24.69 8.13
C ASN A 212 2.33 -25.64 9.29
N LYS A 213 2.15 -25.17 10.53
CA LYS A 213 1.63 -26.01 11.63
C LYS A 213 0.72 -25.24 12.59
N THR A 214 -0.44 -25.79 12.90
CA THR A 214 -1.38 -25.32 13.94
C THR A 214 -0.78 -25.28 15.35
N LYS A 215 0.39 -25.92 15.54
CA LYS A 215 1.22 -25.84 16.76
C LYS A 215 2.71 -25.96 16.38
N ALA A 216 3.54 -25.08 16.92
CA ALA A 216 4.99 -25.02 16.69
C ALA A 216 5.75 -26.16 17.40
N ASN A 217 5.48 -27.42 17.05
CA ASN A 217 6.02 -28.60 17.74
C ASN A 217 7.02 -29.43 16.91
N GLY A 218 7.74 -28.84 15.94
CA GLY A 218 8.86 -29.55 15.33
C GLY A 218 9.53 -28.85 14.15
N ILE A 219 10.85 -28.67 14.25
CA ILE A 219 11.78 -28.10 13.26
C ILE A 219 12.12 -29.16 12.19
N ARG A 220 11.12 -29.70 11.50
CA ARG A 220 11.37 -30.44 10.24
C ARG A 220 10.82 -29.61 9.09
N ILE A 221 11.76 -29.12 8.30
CA ILE A 221 11.59 -28.31 7.10
C ILE A 221 11.82 -29.29 5.96
N ASP A 222 10.76 -29.71 5.28
CA ASP A 222 10.95 -30.28 3.95
C ASP A 222 10.93 -29.08 3.00
N ASN A 223 12.01 -28.90 2.24
CA ASN A 223 12.05 -27.90 1.18
C ASN A 223 10.92 -28.20 0.21
N LEU A 224 10.10 -27.20 -0.11
CA LEU A 224 9.05 -27.37 -1.10
C LEU A 224 9.68 -27.21 -2.49
N ASP A 225 9.80 -28.33 -3.19
CA ASP A 225 10.29 -28.38 -4.55
C ASP A 225 9.13 -28.08 -5.52
N ASN A 226 9.36 -27.14 -6.42
CA ASN A 226 8.39 -26.70 -7.43
C ASN A 226 8.89 -27.01 -8.83
N PHE A 227 7.98 -27.13 -9.79
CA PHE A 227 8.34 -27.22 -11.19
C PHE A 227 9.15 -25.97 -11.59
N TRP A 228 10.37 -26.14 -12.10
CA TRP A 228 11.32 -25.04 -12.26
C TRP A 228 10.83 -23.92 -13.19
N LEU A 229 10.01 -24.24 -14.20
CA LEU A 229 9.38 -23.24 -15.06
C LEU A 229 8.37 -22.36 -14.31
N LEU A 230 7.68 -22.90 -13.29
CA LEU A 230 6.82 -22.08 -12.44
C LEU A 230 7.66 -21.17 -11.54
N GLU A 231 8.81 -21.63 -11.04
CA GLU A 231 9.73 -20.76 -10.31
C GLU A 231 10.31 -19.65 -11.20
N LEU A 232 10.64 -19.96 -12.46
CA LEU A 232 11.03 -18.93 -13.45
C LEU A 232 9.93 -17.87 -13.61
N LEU A 233 8.67 -18.28 -13.79
CA LEU A 233 7.56 -17.35 -13.92
C LEU A 233 7.33 -16.54 -12.64
N LYS A 234 7.50 -17.12 -11.45
CA LYS A 234 7.41 -16.36 -10.19
C LYS A 234 8.53 -15.34 -10.05
N ILE A 235 9.75 -15.66 -10.49
CA ILE A 235 10.86 -14.70 -10.55
C ILE A 235 10.47 -13.53 -11.46
N ILE A 236 10.00 -13.81 -12.68
CA ILE A 236 9.54 -12.77 -13.63
C ILE A 236 8.43 -11.93 -12.98
N GLY A 237 7.43 -12.59 -12.40
CA GLY A 237 6.33 -11.92 -11.70
C GLY A 237 6.77 -11.05 -10.54
N PHE A 238 7.86 -11.37 -9.85
CA PHE A 238 8.38 -10.56 -8.76
C PHE A 238 8.93 -9.23 -9.26
N TYR A 239 9.54 -9.20 -10.45
CA TYR A 239 9.94 -7.95 -11.12
C TYR A 239 8.74 -7.13 -11.61
N GLU A 240 7.64 -7.80 -11.96
CA GLU A 240 6.45 -7.15 -12.52
C GLU A 240 5.48 -6.62 -11.45
N ALA A 241 5.34 -7.32 -10.32
CA ALA A 241 4.29 -7.06 -9.32
C ALA A 241 4.80 -7.03 -7.87
N GLY A 242 6.11 -7.22 -7.65
CA GLY A 242 6.73 -7.21 -6.32
C GLY A 242 7.50 -5.92 -6.03
N GLN A 243 7.22 -5.30 -4.89
CA GLN A 243 7.99 -4.17 -4.36
C GLN A 243 8.63 -4.56 -3.04
N THR A 244 9.95 -4.50 -2.94
CA THR A 244 10.68 -4.90 -1.73
C THR A 244 11.55 -3.77 -1.19
N ARG A 245 11.67 -3.64 0.13
CA ARG A 245 12.44 -2.60 0.83
C ARG A 245 12.96 -3.09 2.17
N LEU A 246 14.15 -2.61 2.56
CA LEU A 246 14.58 -2.70 3.95
C LEU A 246 13.72 -1.80 4.83
N ILE A 247 13.44 -2.27 6.03
CA ILE A 247 12.77 -1.50 7.06
C ILE A 247 13.77 -0.50 7.64
N GLN A 248 13.33 0.75 7.80
CA GLN A 248 14.19 1.82 8.31
C GLN A 248 14.77 1.45 9.69
N GLY A 249 16.08 1.66 9.87
CA GLY A 249 16.78 1.46 11.14
C GLY A 249 17.19 0.01 11.43
N VAL A 250 16.76 -0.97 10.63
CA VAL A 250 17.11 -2.39 10.81
C VAL A 250 17.45 -3.06 9.47
N LYS A 251 17.99 -4.28 9.52
CA LYS A 251 18.29 -5.08 8.32
C LYS A 251 17.12 -5.96 7.86
N ASP A 252 16.01 -5.94 8.58
CA ASP A 252 14.79 -6.64 8.20
C ASP A 252 14.18 -6.05 6.92
N ARG A 253 13.38 -6.84 6.22
CA ARG A 253 12.81 -6.48 4.92
C ARG A 253 11.31 -6.70 4.90
N LYS A 254 10.61 -5.84 4.17
CA LYS A 254 9.23 -6.08 3.74
C LYS A 254 9.14 -6.16 2.23
N SER A 255 8.30 -7.07 1.74
CA SER A 255 7.91 -7.13 0.34
C SER A 255 6.40 -7.03 0.21
N TYR A 256 5.96 -6.26 -0.77
CA TYR A 256 4.57 -6.04 -1.10
C TYR A 256 4.31 -6.63 -2.49
N VAL A 257 3.29 -7.46 -2.62
CA VAL A 257 2.85 -8.03 -3.91
C VAL A 257 1.38 -7.69 -4.09
N ILE A 258 1.04 -7.03 -5.20
CA ILE A 258 -0.33 -6.58 -5.44
C ILE A 258 -1.31 -7.75 -5.55
N VAL A 259 -2.59 -7.53 -5.28
CA VAL A 259 -3.63 -8.56 -5.44
C VAL A 259 -4.66 -8.06 -6.45
N PRO A 260 -4.50 -8.39 -7.74
CA PRO A 260 -5.36 -7.86 -8.78
C PRO A 260 -6.77 -8.47 -8.71
N ARG A 261 -7.75 -7.71 -9.22
CA ARG A 261 -9.13 -8.15 -9.47
C ARG A 261 -9.44 -8.14 -10.95
N GLU A 262 -9.24 -7.01 -11.63
CA GLU A 262 -9.45 -6.88 -13.07
C GLU A 262 -8.57 -5.75 -13.61
N LEU A 263 -7.53 -6.10 -14.36
CA LEU A 263 -6.57 -5.15 -14.92
C LEU A 263 -6.00 -5.66 -16.25
N THR A 264 -5.70 -4.74 -17.14
CA THR A 264 -4.84 -5.05 -18.29
C THR A 264 -3.38 -5.03 -17.88
N TYR A 265 -2.53 -5.72 -18.63
CA TYR A 265 -1.09 -5.74 -18.36
C TYR A 265 -0.45 -4.35 -18.48
N SER A 266 -0.87 -3.56 -19.48
CA SER A 266 -0.38 -2.18 -19.66
C SER A 266 -0.84 -1.25 -18.54
N GLU A 267 -2.11 -1.33 -18.14
CA GLU A 267 -2.63 -0.60 -16.96
C GLU A 267 -1.79 -0.92 -15.73
N HIS A 268 -1.62 -2.22 -15.43
CA HIS A 268 -0.81 -2.66 -14.30
C HIS A 268 0.60 -2.08 -14.35
N ARG A 269 1.30 -2.20 -15.47
CA ARG A 269 2.69 -1.70 -15.58
C ARG A 269 2.78 -0.21 -15.28
N ASP A 270 1.91 0.60 -15.87
CA ASP A 270 1.94 2.06 -15.67
C ASP A 270 1.67 2.43 -14.20
N ILE A 271 0.64 1.83 -13.60
CA ILE A 271 0.27 2.05 -12.20
C ILE A 271 1.40 1.58 -11.27
N PHE A 272 1.90 0.36 -11.48
CA PHE A 272 2.91 -0.26 -10.61
C PHE A 272 4.25 0.47 -10.69
N ASN A 273 4.65 1.00 -11.85
CA ASN A 273 5.85 1.82 -11.98
C ASN A 273 5.76 3.10 -11.13
N THR A 274 4.64 3.82 -11.20
CA THR A 274 4.41 5.02 -10.36
C THR A 274 4.42 4.66 -8.87
N PHE A 275 3.77 3.55 -8.50
CA PHE A 275 3.82 3.03 -7.12
C PHE A 275 5.24 2.71 -6.66
N SER A 276 6.01 1.94 -7.46
CA SER A 276 7.38 1.54 -7.15
C SER A 276 8.29 2.76 -6.93
N GLU A 277 8.15 3.78 -7.79
CA GLU A 277 8.88 5.05 -7.69
C GLU A 277 8.59 5.79 -6.38
N SER A 278 7.32 5.82 -5.96
CA SER A 278 6.92 6.46 -4.71
C SER A 278 7.48 5.74 -3.48
N MET A 279 7.72 4.43 -3.57
CA MET A 279 8.19 3.58 -2.46
C MET A 279 9.72 3.55 -2.29
N ARG A 280 10.46 4.45 -2.96
CA ARG A 280 11.94 4.49 -2.93
C ARG A 280 12.60 4.70 -1.57
N VAL A 281 11.90 5.35 -0.64
CA VAL A 281 12.44 5.66 0.69
C VAL A 281 12.00 4.58 1.67
N SER A 282 12.96 3.98 2.37
CA SER A 282 12.69 3.05 3.47
C SER A 282 11.89 3.73 4.59
N THR A 283 10.90 3.01 5.10
CA THR A 283 10.08 3.43 6.24
C THR A 283 10.14 2.38 7.34
N THR A 284 9.65 2.74 8.52
CA THR A 284 9.35 1.79 9.60
C THR A 284 8.23 0.81 9.20
N SER A 285 8.00 -0.21 10.02
CA SER A 285 7.24 -1.40 9.61
C SER A 285 5.76 -1.09 9.38
N ILE A 286 5.08 -0.46 10.34
CA ILE A 286 3.64 -0.19 10.26
C ILE A 286 3.38 0.96 9.28
N LYS A 287 4.24 1.98 9.31
CA LYS A 287 4.25 3.09 8.36
C LYS A 287 4.35 2.56 6.93
N GLY A 288 5.22 1.59 6.68
CA GLY A 288 5.39 0.97 5.37
C GLY A 288 4.10 0.35 4.83
N ASP A 289 3.34 -0.34 5.68
CA ASP A 289 2.07 -0.95 5.28
C ASP A 289 1.03 0.12 4.91
N ALA A 290 0.86 1.14 5.76
CA ALA A 290 -0.06 2.25 5.49
C ALA A 290 0.34 3.02 4.22
N MET A 291 1.62 3.33 4.05
CA MET A 291 2.13 4.03 2.87
C MET A 291 1.99 3.18 1.60
N ALA A 292 2.16 1.86 1.67
CA ALA A 292 1.98 0.98 0.52
C ALA A 292 0.54 1.03 -0.01
N ALA A 293 -0.46 0.93 0.88
CA ALA A 293 -1.87 1.04 0.50
C ALA A 293 -2.21 2.42 -0.08
N LEU A 294 -1.79 3.49 0.60
CA LEU A 294 -2.08 4.86 0.18
C LEU A 294 -1.39 5.23 -1.14
N ARG A 295 -0.11 4.89 -1.31
CA ARG A 295 0.65 5.22 -2.53
C ARG A 295 0.22 4.40 -3.73
N TYR A 296 -0.16 3.14 -3.54
CA TYR A 296 -0.74 2.36 -4.65
C TYR A 296 -2.09 2.95 -5.07
N THR A 297 -2.89 3.38 -4.10
CA THR A 297 -4.15 4.10 -4.35
C THR A 297 -3.92 5.42 -5.09
N GLU A 298 -2.92 6.20 -4.69
CA GLU A 298 -2.51 7.44 -5.37
C GLU A 298 -2.06 7.17 -6.82
N ALA A 299 -1.28 6.11 -7.05
CA ALA A 299 -0.85 5.69 -8.38
C ALA A 299 -2.04 5.30 -9.27
N LEU A 300 -3.02 4.56 -8.73
CA LEU A 300 -4.28 4.23 -9.41
C LEU A 300 -5.03 5.51 -9.80
N LEU A 301 -5.30 6.39 -8.83
CA LEU A 301 -6.04 7.64 -9.08
C LEU A 301 -5.33 8.51 -10.13
N THR A 302 -3.99 8.58 -10.08
CA THR A 302 -3.18 9.33 -11.03
C THR A 302 -3.30 8.76 -12.45
N TYR A 303 -3.17 7.44 -12.61
CA TYR A 303 -3.30 6.77 -13.90
C TYR A 303 -4.64 7.10 -14.57
N PHE A 304 -5.69 7.11 -13.75
CA PHE A 304 -7.06 7.30 -14.18
C PHE A 304 -7.49 8.77 -14.31
N ALA A 305 -6.71 9.71 -13.76
CA ALA A 305 -6.95 11.14 -13.90
C ALA A 305 -6.72 11.64 -15.33
N GLU A 306 -6.00 10.90 -16.18
CA GLU A 306 -5.79 11.26 -17.57
C GLU A 306 -7.09 11.25 -18.38
N PRO A 307 -7.43 12.32 -19.14
CA PRO A 307 -8.72 12.44 -19.83
C PRO A 307 -9.07 11.29 -20.77
N THR A 308 -8.07 10.73 -21.45
CA THR A 308 -8.24 9.58 -22.37
C THR A 308 -8.65 8.30 -21.64
N ARG A 309 -8.39 8.21 -20.34
CA ARG A 309 -8.66 7.03 -19.49
C ARG A 309 -9.90 7.22 -18.61
N GLN A 310 -10.34 8.46 -18.37
CA GLN A 310 -11.54 8.79 -17.59
C GLN A 310 -12.82 8.14 -18.15
N ILE A 311 -12.95 8.02 -19.48
CA ILE A 311 -14.11 7.38 -20.12
C ILE A 311 -14.27 5.91 -19.67
N SER A 312 -13.16 5.24 -19.31
CA SER A 312 -13.19 3.85 -18.85
C SER A 312 -13.60 3.69 -17.37
N ILE A 313 -13.61 4.78 -16.58
CA ILE A 313 -13.63 4.70 -15.12
C ILE A 313 -15.02 4.68 -14.49
N GLY A 314 -15.99 5.40 -15.05
CA GLY A 314 -17.35 5.46 -14.51
C GLY A 314 -18.06 4.10 -14.48
N LYS A 315 -17.53 3.11 -15.21
CA LYS A 315 -18.01 1.72 -15.20
C LYS A 315 -17.31 0.83 -14.17
N ARG A 316 -16.18 1.27 -13.59
CA ARG A 316 -15.35 0.45 -12.68
C ARG A 316 -15.69 0.65 -11.22
N GLY A 317 -16.38 1.73 -10.83
CA GLY A 317 -16.92 1.90 -9.47
C GLY A 317 -15.86 1.83 -8.36
N ASN A 318 -16.02 0.88 -7.44
CA ASN A 318 -15.15 0.76 -6.27
C ASN A 318 -13.78 0.13 -6.60
N LEU A 319 -12.69 0.87 -6.36
CA LEU A 319 -11.33 0.47 -6.74
C LEU A 319 -10.90 -0.85 -6.09
N LYS A 320 -11.12 -1.00 -4.78
CA LYS A 320 -10.77 -2.19 -4.01
C LYS A 320 -11.49 -3.44 -4.53
N LYS A 321 -12.79 -3.31 -4.81
CA LYS A 321 -13.64 -4.44 -5.23
C LYS A 321 -13.43 -4.82 -6.70
N ARG A 322 -12.99 -3.89 -7.55
CA ARG A 322 -13.05 -4.07 -9.01
C ARG A 322 -11.68 -4.11 -9.68
N LEU A 323 -10.68 -3.41 -9.17
CA LEU A 323 -9.36 -3.32 -9.80
C LEU A 323 -8.29 -4.09 -9.05
N VAL A 324 -8.06 -3.73 -7.78
CA VAL A 324 -6.99 -4.30 -6.95
C VAL A 324 -7.49 -4.37 -5.51
N ALA A 325 -7.49 -5.57 -4.94
CA ALA A 325 -8.00 -5.79 -3.58
C ALA A 325 -7.10 -5.17 -2.52
N GLY A 326 -5.79 -5.12 -2.78
CA GLY A 326 -4.77 -4.79 -1.80
C GLY A 326 -3.40 -5.32 -2.21
N LEU A 327 -2.55 -5.52 -1.21
CA LEU A 327 -1.22 -6.08 -1.35
C LEU A 327 -1.02 -7.15 -0.27
N TYR A 328 -0.45 -8.29 -0.64
CA TYR A 328 0.22 -9.14 0.33
C TYR A 328 1.47 -8.40 0.84
N ALA A 329 1.65 -8.33 2.16
CA ALA A 329 2.81 -7.75 2.81
C ALA A 329 3.53 -8.83 3.61
N VAL A 330 4.77 -9.12 3.23
CA VAL A 330 5.57 -10.16 3.88
C VAL A 330 6.74 -9.56 4.61
N PHE A 331 6.83 -9.93 5.89
CA PHE A 331 7.94 -9.54 6.75
C PHE A 331 8.99 -10.64 6.77
N TYR A 332 10.21 -10.23 6.48
CA TYR A 332 11.40 -11.06 6.48
C TYR A 332 12.37 -10.59 7.56
N LYS A 333 12.73 -11.50 8.47
CA LYS A 333 13.75 -11.25 9.48
C LYS A 333 15.13 -11.53 8.90
N ASP A 334 16.04 -10.58 9.06
CA ASP A 334 17.46 -10.81 8.79
C ASP A 334 18.08 -11.66 9.90
N LEU A 335 18.70 -12.78 9.52
CA LEU A 335 19.44 -13.69 10.41
C LEU A 335 20.94 -13.69 10.08
N GLY A 336 21.43 -12.63 9.42
CA GLY A 336 22.81 -12.50 8.96
C GLY A 336 23.05 -13.16 7.61
N ASN A 337 23.32 -14.47 7.59
CA ASN A 337 23.58 -15.21 6.35
C ASN A 337 22.32 -15.81 5.71
N ALA A 338 21.19 -15.71 6.40
CA ALA A 338 19.90 -16.22 5.95
C ALA A 338 18.80 -15.21 6.27
N VAL A 339 17.67 -15.39 5.61
CA VAL A 339 16.46 -14.60 5.83
C VAL A 339 15.31 -15.56 6.14
N ALA A 340 14.49 -15.22 7.12
CA ALA A 340 13.32 -16.01 7.48
C ALA A 340 12.04 -15.22 7.28
N THR A 341 11.07 -15.82 6.60
CA THR A 341 9.71 -15.29 6.54
C THR A 341 9.05 -15.44 7.91
N MET A 342 8.66 -14.32 8.53
CA MET A 342 8.01 -14.35 9.86
C MET A 342 6.50 -14.18 9.77
N ASN A 343 6.03 -13.40 8.79
CA ASN A 343 4.62 -13.06 8.67
C ASN A 343 4.24 -12.78 7.23
N LEU A 344 3.03 -13.20 6.85
CA LEU A 344 2.36 -12.88 5.60
C LEU A 344 1.03 -12.23 5.98
N ALA A 345 0.93 -10.93 5.79
CA ALA A 345 -0.28 -10.15 6.03
C ALA A 345 -0.93 -9.74 4.71
N PHE A 346 -2.20 -9.37 4.78
CA PHE A 346 -2.90 -8.70 3.68
C PHE A 346 -3.19 -7.25 4.07
N ILE A 347 -2.80 -6.32 3.21
CA ILE A 347 -3.07 -4.88 3.33
C ILE A 347 -4.08 -4.52 2.24
N GLY A 348 -5.33 -4.28 2.61
CA GLY A 348 -6.37 -3.85 1.67
C GLY A 348 -6.09 -2.44 1.14
N LEU A 349 -6.54 -2.18 -0.09
CA LEU A 349 -6.73 -0.78 -0.49
C LEU A 349 -7.92 -0.17 0.27
N PRO A 350 -7.99 1.17 0.38
CA PRO A 350 -9.14 1.84 0.98
C PRO A 350 -10.42 1.51 0.19
N GLY A 351 -11.40 0.92 0.87
CA GLY A 351 -12.67 0.47 0.31
C GLY A 351 -13.73 1.55 0.25
N TRP A 352 -13.53 2.70 0.89
CA TRP A 352 -14.39 3.88 0.80
C TRP A 352 -14.16 4.73 -0.48
N ILE A 353 -13.28 4.28 -1.39
CA ILE A 353 -13.05 4.95 -2.68
C ILE A 353 -13.93 4.32 -3.76
N GLU A 354 -14.94 5.08 -4.18
CA GLU A 354 -15.89 4.69 -5.22
C GLU A 354 -15.97 5.79 -6.28
N ILE A 355 -15.40 5.53 -7.46
CA ILE A 355 -15.38 6.52 -8.54
C ILE A 355 -16.66 6.39 -9.35
N ARG A 356 -17.50 7.41 -9.30
CA ARG A 356 -18.74 7.53 -10.08
C ARG A 356 -18.60 8.57 -11.19
N THR A 357 -17.82 9.62 -10.92
CA THR A 357 -17.56 10.74 -11.82
C THR A 357 -16.06 11.03 -11.92
N PRO A 358 -15.58 11.66 -13.02
CA PRO A 358 -14.20 12.13 -13.10
C PRO A 358 -13.80 13.10 -11.97
N GLU A 359 -14.75 13.89 -11.47
CA GLU A 359 -14.55 14.84 -10.37
C GLU A 359 -14.18 14.14 -9.07
N ASP A 360 -14.72 12.94 -8.82
CA ASP A 360 -14.41 12.13 -7.63
C ASP A 360 -12.91 11.83 -7.53
N ILE A 361 -12.22 11.69 -8.66
CA ILE A 361 -10.77 11.40 -8.68
C ILE A 361 -10.00 12.50 -7.94
N ARG A 362 -10.31 13.78 -8.20
CA ARG A 362 -9.61 14.91 -7.56
C ARG A 362 -9.90 14.97 -6.07
N VAL A 363 -11.14 14.69 -5.69
CA VAL A 363 -11.56 14.57 -4.29
C VAL A 363 -10.75 13.49 -3.58
N TYR A 364 -10.68 12.30 -4.15
CA TYR A 364 -9.94 11.19 -3.57
C TYR A 364 -8.43 11.44 -3.52
N GLN A 365 -7.86 12.10 -4.53
CA GLN A 365 -6.46 12.51 -4.52
C GLN A 365 -6.16 13.45 -3.35
N ALA A 366 -7.02 14.44 -3.09
CA ALA A 366 -6.84 15.35 -1.96
C ALA A 366 -6.87 14.60 -0.62
N VAL A 367 -7.87 13.74 -0.42
CA VAL A 367 -8.02 12.91 0.79
C VAL A 367 -6.81 11.98 1.00
N VAL A 368 -6.39 11.26 -0.04
CA VAL A 368 -5.24 10.34 0.03
C VAL A 368 -3.95 11.13 0.31
N ALA A 369 -3.75 12.28 -0.31
CA ALA A 369 -2.58 13.12 -0.07
C ALA A 369 -2.51 13.62 1.39
N GLU A 370 -3.64 13.97 2.00
CA GLU A 370 -3.72 14.31 3.43
C GLU A 370 -3.34 13.12 4.32
N LEU A 371 -3.86 11.93 4.03
CA LEU A 371 -3.52 10.71 4.78
C LEU A 371 -2.04 10.34 4.63
N VAL A 372 -1.44 10.52 3.45
CA VAL A 372 0.00 10.31 3.22
C VAL A 372 0.82 11.25 4.10
N LYS A 373 0.49 12.55 4.13
CA LYS A 373 1.16 13.54 5.01
C LYS A 373 1.02 13.18 6.48
N LEU A 374 -0.17 12.76 6.89
CA LEU A 374 -0.46 12.33 8.26
C LEU A 374 0.40 11.12 8.65
N VAL A 375 0.45 10.07 7.83
CA VAL A 375 1.21 8.84 8.10
C VAL A 375 2.72 9.11 8.13
N GLN A 376 3.21 9.98 7.24
CA GLN A 376 4.63 10.24 7.08
C GLN A 376 5.29 10.80 8.36
N GLN A 377 4.55 11.56 9.17
CA GLN A 377 5.07 12.26 10.34
C GLN A 377 5.44 11.34 11.52
N PHE A 378 4.83 10.15 11.61
CA PHE A 378 4.95 9.30 12.80
C PHE A 378 6.31 8.62 12.90
N ASP A 379 6.84 8.45 14.11
CA ASP A 379 8.08 7.72 14.34
C ASP A 379 7.82 6.53 15.28
N GLU A 380 7.99 5.31 14.77
CA GLU A 380 7.75 4.05 15.51
C GLU A 380 8.81 3.76 16.60
N SER A 381 9.74 4.68 16.85
CA SER A 381 10.69 4.58 17.98
C SER A 381 10.03 4.69 19.36
N HIS A 382 8.79 5.18 19.43
CA HIS A 382 8.03 5.33 20.68
C HIS A 382 6.76 4.47 20.66
N SER A 383 6.48 3.76 21.76
CA SER A 383 5.38 2.77 21.82
C SER A 383 3.97 3.36 21.68
N ASP A 384 3.76 4.58 22.18
CA ASP A 384 2.48 5.31 22.04
C ASP A 384 2.18 5.66 20.57
N VAL A 385 3.21 5.93 19.78
CA VAL A 385 3.09 6.19 18.34
C VAL A 385 2.80 4.89 17.56
N VAL A 386 3.32 3.76 18.02
CA VAL A 386 3.06 2.43 17.41
C VAL A 386 1.57 2.12 17.44
N ASP A 387 0.91 2.25 18.59
CA ASP A 387 -0.53 1.96 18.72
C ASP A 387 -1.39 2.92 17.89
N LEU A 388 -1.03 4.20 17.87
CA LEU A 388 -1.69 5.22 17.07
C LEU A 388 -1.61 4.90 15.57
N LEU A 389 -0.41 4.59 15.09
CA LEU A 389 -0.18 4.27 13.68
C LEU A 389 -0.81 2.93 13.28
N GLN A 390 -0.86 1.95 14.18
CA GLN A 390 -1.56 0.68 13.96
C GLN A 390 -3.06 0.91 13.76
N ALA A 391 -3.69 1.73 14.61
CA ALA A 391 -5.11 2.06 14.46
C ALA A 391 -5.41 2.76 13.12
N LEU A 392 -4.56 3.70 12.71
CA LEU A 392 -4.68 4.37 11.41
C LEU A 392 -4.48 3.40 10.23
N ARG A 393 -3.47 2.52 10.31
CA ARG A 393 -3.20 1.48 9.29
C ARG A 393 -4.38 0.50 9.17
N ASP A 394 -4.98 0.11 10.28
CA ASP A 394 -6.15 -0.79 10.30
C ASP A 394 -7.38 -0.12 9.68
N PHE A 395 -7.56 1.19 9.89
CA PHE A 395 -8.59 1.96 9.19
C PHE A 395 -8.33 2.00 7.67
N ILE A 396 -7.13 2.42 7.25
CA ILE A 396 -6.76 2.54 5.82
C ILE A 396 -6.95 1.21 5.06
N SER A 397 -6.55 0.10 5.68
CA SER A 397 -6.60 -1.22 5.06
C SER A 397 -7.98 -1.89 5.19
N GLY A 398 -8.68 -1.66 6.29
CA GLY A 398 -9.84 -2.44 6.73
C GLY A 398 -11.17 -1.71 6.69
N ASP A 399 -11.19 -0.42 6.37
CA ASP A 399 -12.41 0.41 6.34
C ASP A 399 -13.13 0.48 7.71
N SER A 400 -12.39 0.27 8.81
CA SER A 400 -12.94 0.16 10.16
C SER A 400 -13.06 1.52 10.85
N LEU A 401 -14.27 2.06 10.95
CA LEU A 401 -14.51 3.31 11.70
C LEU A 401 -14.14 3.20 13.18
N ASP A 402 -14.23 2.02 13.80
CA ASP A 402 -13.71 1.84 15.15
C ASP A 402 -12.19 2.05 15.21
N ALA A 403 -11.44 1.57 14.22
CA ALA A 403 -10.01 1.83 14.13
C ALA A 403 -9.72 3.33 13.91
N LEU A 404 -10.51 4.01 13.07
CA LEU A 404 -10.43 5.46 12.92
C LEU A 404 -10.70 6.18 14.25
N PHE A 405 -11.73 5.78 14.99
CA PHE A 405 -12.07 6.39 16.28
C PHE A 405 -11.02 6.09 17.36
N ARG A 406 -10.41 4.89 17.36
CA ARG A 406 -9.25 4.60 18.21
C ARG A 406 -8.10 5.57 17.90
N PHE A 407 -7.83 5.82 16.62
CA PHE A 407 -6.84 6.81 16.21
C PHE A 407 -7.23 8.24 16.67
N THR A 408 -8.43 8.73 16.34
CA THR A 408 -8.83 10.11 16.64
C THR A 408 -9.00 10.40 18.13
N ARG A 409 -9.27 9.39 18.97
CA ARG A 409 -9.26 9.54 20.43
C ARG A 409 -7.84 9.65 21.01
N ALA A 410 -6.88 8.94 20.43
CA ALA A 410 -5.49 8.93 20.91
C ALA A 410 -4.65 10.09 20.33
N PHE A 411 -4.93 10.50 19.09
CA PHE A 411 -4.19 11.53 18.36
C PHE A 411 -4.07 12.88 19.11
N PRO A 412 -5.10 13.39 19.83
CA PRO A 412 -5.01 14.64 20.57
C PRO A 412 -3.84 14.72 21.56
N VAL A 413 -3.58 13.63 22.28
CA VAL A 413 -2.49 13.56 23.26
C VAL A 413 -1.14 13.68 22.56
N TYR A 414 -0.98 12.94 21.46
CA TYR A 414 0.20 13.04 20.61
C TYR A 414 0.37 14.46 20.04
N TYR A 415 -0.69 15.03 19.47
CA TYR A 415 -0.68 16.35 18.85
C TYR A 415 -0.23 17.43 19.83
N ILE A 416 -0.87 17.49 20.99
CA ILE A 416 -0.55 18.49 22.01
C ILE A 416 0.86 18.28 22.56
N GLY A 417 1.25 17.03 22.87
CA GLY A 417 2.56 16.71 23.41
C GLY A 417 3.72 17.06 22.47
N GLN A 418 3.55 16.89 21.15
CA GLN A 418 4.56 17.34 20.18
C GLN A 418 4.58 18.86 20.02
N ARG A 419 3.42 19.52 20.07
CA ARG A 419 3.33 20.99 20.01
C ARG A 419 3.97 21.67 21.21
N GLU A 420 3.85 21.11 22.42
CA GLU A 420 4.57 21.59 23.60
C GLU A 420 6.08 21.50 23.46
N ARG A 421 6.58 20.59 22.62
CA ARG A 421 7.99 20.47 22.24
C ARG A 421 8.36 21.31 21.02
N SER A 422 7.51 22.26 20.63
CA SER A 422 7.67 23.12 19.47
C SER A 422 7.83 22.37 18.14
N LYS A 423 7.30 21.14 18.04
CA LYS A 423 7.31 20.38 16.79
C LYS A 423 6.04 20.64 16.00
N TYR A 424 6.19 20.76 14.69
CA TYR A 424 5.05 20.77 13.77
C TYR A 424 4.38 19.40 13.76
N VAL A 425 3.06 19.38 13.75
CA VAL A 425 2.23 18.17 13.66
C VAL A 425 1.16 18.42 12.60
N TYR A 426 1.04 17.49 11.67
CA TYR A 426 -0.01 17.48 10.67
C TYR A 426 -1.27 16.86 11.26
N ALA A 427 -2.41 17.55 11.15
CA ALA A 427 -3.73 17.06 11.52
C ALA A 427 -4.63 17.06 10.27
N LEU A 428 -5.52 16.07 10.20
CA LEU A 428 -6.51 15.98 9.12
C LEU A 428 -7.45 17.19 9.16
N THR A 429 -7.88 17.62 7.98
CA THR A 429 -8.95 18.61 7.83
C THR A 429 -10.32 18.03 8.19
N GLU A 430 -11.24 18.91 8.56
CA GLU A 430 -12.66 18.56 8.71
C GLU A 430 -13.22 17.94 7.43
N ASP A 431 -12.98 18.57 6.28
CA ASP A 431 -13.41 18.07 4.97
C ASP A 431 -12.92 16.64 4.70
N THR A 432 -11.66 16.34 5.05
CA THR A 432 -11.11 14.99 4.86
C THR A 432 -11.80 13.99 5.78
N LEU A 433 -12.00 14.33 7.05
CA LEU A 433 -12.71 13.46 7.98
C LEU A 433 -14.17 13.25 7.58
N GLU A 434 -14.86 14.32 7.17
CA GLU A 434 -16.24 14.27 6.67
C GLU A 434 -16.39 13.28 5.54
N ARG A 435 -15.55 13.45 4.51
CA ARG A 435 -15.58 12.62 3.31
C ARG A 435 -15.30 11.17 3.67
N ILE A 436 -14.23 10.90 4.40
CA ILE A 436 -13.85 9.54 4.78
C ILE A 436 -14.96 8.86 5.60
N ILE A 437 -15.51 9.56 6.59
CA ILE A 437 -16.54 9.00 7.48
C ILE A 437 -17.82 8.74 6.69
N THR A 438 -18.31 9.72 5.93
CA THR A 438 -19.55 9.61 5.16
C THR A 438 -19.45 8.58 4.03
N MET A 439 -18.28 8.46 3.39
CA MET A 439 -18.04 7.43 2.37
C MET A 439 -17.98 6.01 2.97
N THR A 440 -17.62 5.89 4.25
CA THR A 440 -17.57 4.59 4.94
C THR A 440 -18.92 4.23 5.56
N GLU A 441 -19.61 5.19 6.19
CA GLU A 441 -20.94 5.05 6.77
C GLU A 441 -21.80 6.27 6.40
N PRO A 442 -22.59 6.17 5.30
CA PRO A 442 -23.39 7.28 4.81
C PRO A 442 -24.41 7.82 5.81
N ARG A 443 -24.87 7.00 6.77
CA ARG A 443 -25.83 7.44 7.79
C ARG A 443 -25.27 8.52 8.73
N PHE A 444 -23.95 8.63 8.84
CA PHE A 444 -23.33 9.64 9.69
C PHE A 444 -23.35 11.04 9.06
N ALA A 445 -23.65 11.19 7.76
CA ALA A 445 -23.87 12.50 7.14
C ALA A 445 -24.84 13.37 7.94
N GLU A 446 -25.93 12.77 8.43
CA GLU A 446 -26.94 13.47 9.24
C GLU A 446 -26.39 14.07 10.55
N ILE A 447 -25.37 13.45 11.14
CA ILE A 447 -24.69 14.00 12.33
C ILE A 447 -23.76 15.14 11.91
N LEU A 448 -23.04 14.96 10.81
CA LEU A 448 -21.98 15.87 10.37
C LEU A 448 -22.53 17.16 9.73
N GLU A 449 -23.71 17.08 9.13
CA GLU A 449 -24.46 18.20 8.55
C GLU A 449 -25.29 18.98 9.59
N ASP A 450 -25.43 18.47 10.82
CA ASP A 450 -26.19 19.15 11.88
C ASP A 450 -25.43 20.37 12.44
N GLU A 451 -26.08 21.54 12.41
CA GLU A 451 -25.48 22.80 12.88
C GLU A 451 -25.10 22.73 14.38
N GLY A 452 -25.92 22.08 15.20
CA GLY A 452 -25.68 21.93 16.63
C GLY A 452 -24.42 21.10 16.92
N PHE A 453 -24.26 19.99 16.21
CA PHE A 453 -23.06 19.17 16.24
C PHE A 453 -21.83 19.98 15.80
N GLN A 454 -21.90 20.71 14.69
CA GLN A 454 -20.80 21.53 14.19
C GLN A 454 -20.40 22.63 15.17
N ASN A 455 -21.36 23.31 15.79
CA ASN A 455 -21.12 24.34 16.80
C ASN A 455 -20.42 23.78 18.05
N ILE A 456 -20.80 22.57 18.48
CA ILE A 456 -20.19 21.90 19.62
C ILE A 456 -18.78 21.38 19.28
N ALA A 457 -18.58 20.81 18.09
CA ALA A 457 -17.25 20.43 17.61
C ALA A 457 -16.32 21.64 17.51
N TYR A 458 -16.82 22.78 17.02
CA TYR A 458 -16.12 24.05 17.02
C TYR A 458 -15.70 24.46 18.44
N ALA A 459 -16.61 24.40 19.43
CA ALA A 459 -16.27 24.72 20.81
C ALA A 459 -15.12 23.84 21.35
N ILE A 460 -15.17 22.52 21.09
CA ILE A 460 -14.09 21.57 21.47
C ILE A 460 -12.76 22.01 20.85
N ARG A 461 -12.74 22.32 19.55
CA ARG A 461 -11.52 22.75 18.84
C ARG A 461 -10.95 24.04 19.41
N ARG A 462 -11.82 25.02 19.64
CA ARG A 462 -11.42 26.32 20.19
C ARG A 462 -10.84 26.19 21.58
N SER A 463 -11.30 25.24 22.40
CA SER A 463 -10.77 24.96 23.73
C SER A 463 -9.55 24.03 23.78
N THR A 464 -9.14 23.45 22.65
CA THR A 464 -8.08 22.45 22.62
C THR A 464 -6.99 22.83 21.63
N VAL A 465 -7.11 22.40 20.38
CA VAL A 465 -6.11 22.59 19.31
C VAL A 465 -5.85 24.07 19.04
N SER A 466 -6.91 24.87 18.85
CA SER A 466 -6.74 26.30 18.56
C SER A 466 -6.21 27.07 19.77
N ALA A 467 -6.68 26.75 20.98
CA ALA A 467 -6.17 27.35 22.21
C ALA A 467 -4.67 27.08 22.39
N GLN A 468 -4.23 25.84 22.12
CA GLN A 468 -2.81 25.47 22.22
C GLN A 468 -1.96 26.24 21.19
N TYR A 469 -2.45 26.39 19.96
CA TYR A 469 -1.77 27.18 18.94
C TYR A 469 -1.65 28.66 19.34
N GLN A 470 -2.73 29.27 19.83
CA GLN A 470 -2.72 30.65 20.31
C GLN A 470 -1.76 30.85 21.49
N LYS A 471 -1.74 29.90 22.44
CA LYS A 471 -0.82 29.91 23.58
C LYS A 471 0.64 29.91 23.12
N MET A 472 0.98 29.17 22.06
CA MET A 472 2.33 29.18 21.45
C MET A 472 2.67 30.52 20.79
N GLN A 473 1.69 31.20 20.19
CA GLN A 473 1.85 32.56 19.65
C GLN A 473 1.88 33.65 20.74
N GLY A 474 1.90 33.28 22.03
CA GLY A 474 1.90 34.21 23.15
C GLY A 474 0.51 34.73 23.55
N ASN A 475 -0.55 34.32 22.86
CA ASN A 475 -1.92 34.67 23.19
C ASN A 475 -2.52 33.66 24.19
N ARG A 476 -2.54 34.03 25.47
CA ARG A 476 -3.01 33.18 26.59
C ARG A 476 -4.39 33.57 27.11
N LYS A 477 -5.22 34.20 26.28
CA LYS A 477 -6.56 34.67 26.68
C LYS A 477 -7.52 33.55 27.11
N TYR A 478 -7.26 32.33 26.64
CA TYR A 478 -8.11 31.18 26.91
C TYR A 478 -7.29 29.99 27.40
N GLU A 479 -7.89 29.19 28.27
CA GLU A 479 -7.31 27.97 28.81
C GLU A 479 -7.34 26.82 27.77
N VAL A 480 -6.29 26.01 27.80
CA VAL A 480 -6.20 24.78 27.00
C VAL A 480 -6.74 23.63 27.82
N ARG A 481 -7.81 22.98 27.34
CA ARG A 481 -8.45 21.85 28.05
C ARG A 481 -7.81 20.53 27.66
N TYR A 482 -6.73 20.19 28.37
CA TYR A 482 -6.07 18.89 28.24
C TYR A 482 -7.00 17.75 28.67
N GLY A 483 -6.98 16.62 27.95
CA GLY A 483 -7.74 15.42 28.33
C GLY A 483 -9.24 15.44 28.01
N LEU A 484 -9.81 16.55 27.49
CA LEU A 484 -11.24 16.67 27.18
C LEU A 484 -11.75 15.52 26.30
N GLY A 485 -11.07 15.19 25.21
CA GLY A 485 -11.47 14.07 24.34
C GLY A 485 -11.48 12.71 25.06
N GLN A 486 -10.52 12.45 25.96
CA GLN A 486 -10.49 11.21 26.74
C GLN A 486 -11.63 11.14 27.75
N GLU A 487 -11.95 12.27 28.38
CA GLU A 487 -13.07 12.37 29.30
C GLU A 487 -14.40 12.10 28.61
N LEU A 488 -14.65 12.78 27.48
CA LEU A 488 -15.86 12.59 26.66
C LEU A 488 -15.99 11.13 26.20
N ALA A 489 -14.91 10.52 25.68
CA ALA A 489 -14.92 9.12 25.27
C ALA A 489 -15.14 8.13 26.43
N ARG A 490 -14.62 8.42 27.62
CA ARG A 490 -14.83 7.57 28.80
C ARG A 490 -16.28 7.65 29.27
N LYS A 491 -16.87 8.85 29.22
CA LYS A 491 -18.23 9.14 29.68
C LYS A 491 -19.31 8.73 28.67
N SER A 492 -18.97 8.58 27.40
CA SER A 492 -19.89 8.17 26.33
C SER A 492 -20.48 6.76 26.48
N ARG A 493 -19.89 5.91 27.33
CA ARG A 493 -20.43 4.58 27.67
C ARG A 493 -21.84 4.62 28.26
N TYR A 494 -22.20 5.71 28.92
CA TYR A 494 -23.53 5.90 29.48
C TYR A 494 -24.08 7.26 29.03
N LYS A 495 -25.26 7.24 28.40
CA LYS A 495 -25.92 8.44 27.85
C LYS A 495 -25.96 9.61 28.83
N ALA A 496 -26.43 9.38 30.05
CA ALA A 496 -26.57 10.43 31.06
C ALA A 496 -25.22 11.04 31.48
N ASP A 497 -24.20 10.20 31.68
CA ASP A 497 -22.84 10.63 31.99
C ASP A 497 -22.23 11.49 30.88
N PHE A 498 -22.47 11.10 29.62
CA PHE A 498 -22.00 11.83 28.46
C PHE A 498 -22.65 13.20 28.34
N ILE A 499 -23.99 13.27 28.42
CA ILE A 499 -24.74 14.53 28.37
C ILE A 499 -24.30 15.45 29.50
N ALA A 500 -24.11 14.92 30.72
CA ALA A 500 -23.64 15.69 31.86
C ALA A 500 -22.23 16.26 31.64
N ALA A 501 -21.29 15.43 31.18
CA ALA A 501 -19.91 15.87 30.91
C ALA A 501 -19.84 16.91 29.78
N LEU A 502 -20.62 16.71 28.71
CA LEU A 502 -20.68 17.65 27.59
C LEU A 502 -21.32 18.97 28.02
N SER A 503 -22.42 18.93 28.78
CA SER A 503 -23.10 20.14 29.27
C SER A 503 -22.21 20.96 30.21
N ASP A 504 -21.48 20.30 31.12
CA ASP A 504 -20.51 20.95 32.00
C ASP A 504 -19.38 21.62 31.20
N PHE A 505 -18.86 20.95 30.17
CA PHE A 505 -17.88 21.54 29.26
C PHE A 505 -18.43 22.80 28.57
N LEU A 506 -19.62 22.72 27.97
CA LEU A 506 -20.23 23.83 27.23
C LEU A 506 -20.57 25.01 28.14
N PHE A 507 -21.04 24.75 29.35
CA PHE A 507 -21.27 25.78 30.37
C PHE A 507 -19.97 26.53 30.69
N LYS A 508 -18.89 25.79 30.98
CA LYS A 508 -17.58 26.38 31.26
C LYS A 508 -17.00 27.12 30.05
N PHE A 509 -17.26 26.65 28.83
CA PHE A 509 -16.83 27.31 27.59
C PHE A 509 -17.52 28.67 27.41
N ASN A 510 -18.84 28.72 27.56
CA ASN A 510 -19.60 29.96 27.45
C ASN A 510 -19.25 30.95 28.58
N ALA A 511 -19.03 30.46 29.80
CA ALA A 511 -18.58 31.30 30.93
C ALA A 511 -17.20 31.94 30.67
N GLU A 512 -16.26 31.17 30.12
CA GLU A 512 -14.93 31.68 29.74
C GLU A 512 -15.05 32.78 28.66
N ASN A 513 -15.92 32.58 27.65
CA ASN A 513 -16.16 33.59 26.62
C ASN A 513 -16.73 34.91 27.21
N ALA A 514 -17.66 34.81 28.16
CA ALA A 514 -18.23 35.97 28.84
C ALA A 514 -17.18 36.71 29.68
N GLN A 515 -16.36 35.98 30.45
CA GLN A 515 -15.28 36.56 31.24
C GLN A 515 -14.25 37.31 30.37
N VAL A 516 -13.89 36.76 29.21
CA VAL A 516 -12.98 37.42 28.27
C VAL A 516 -13.63 38.69 27.69
N LEU A 517 -14.92 38.67 27.36
CA LEU A 517 -15.63 39.86 26.88
C LEU A 517 -15.59 41.00 27.91
N GLU A 518 -15.87 40.68 29.17
CA GLU A 518 -15.84 41.64 30.29
C GLU A 518 -14.44 42.21 30.50
N THR A 519 -13.43 41.34 30.57
CA THR A 519 -12.04 41.78 30.83
C THR A 519 -11.42 42.55 29.67
N THR A 520 -11.91 42.36 28.44
CA THR A 520 -11.46 43.13 27.25
C THR A 520 -12.28 44.41 27.02
N LYS A 521 -13.18 44.78 27.95
CA LYS A 521 -14.05 45.97 27.89
C LYS A 521 -14.85 46.14 26.58
N GLY A 522 -15.11 45.03 25.87
CA GLY A 522 -15.79 45.08 24.57
C GLY A 522 -14.99 45.73 23.43
N GLU A 523 -13.70 46.07 23.62
CA GLU A 523 -12.87 46.70 22.57
C GLU A 523 -12.62 45.77 21.37
N ARG A 524 -12.73 44.45 21.58
CA ARG A 524 -12.76 43.44 20.52
C ARG A 524 -13.76 42.35 20.91
N PRO A 525 -14.62 41.88 19.98
CA PRO A 525 -15.53 40.78 20.28
C PRO A 525 -14.74 39.52 20.70
N PRO A 526 -15.35 38.61 21.48
CA PRO A 526 -14.73 37.34 21.81
C PRO A 526 -14.40 36.64 20.48
N TYR A 527 -13.18 36.15 20.35
CA TYR A 527 -12.77 35.39 19.16
C TYR A 527 -13.59 34.09 18.97
N ARG A 528 -14.46 33.71 19.92
CA ARG A 528 -15.20 32.46 19.95
C ARG A 528 -16.71 32.73 19.94
N ARG A 529 -17.45 32.00 19.11
CA ARG A 529 -18.93 31.99 19.12
C ARG A 529 -19.39 31.23 20.36
N SER A 530 -20.50 31.66 20.96
CA SER A 530 -21.12 30.95 22.08
C SER A 530 -22.01 29.82 21.56
N VAL A 531 -22.09 28.74 22.31
CA VAL A 531 -22.97 27.61 22.03
C VAL A 531 -24.36 27.92 22.57
N GLN A 532 -25.39 27.71 21.76
CA GLN A 532 -26.79 28.01 22.09
C GLN A 532 -27.51 26.80 22.69
N THR A 533 -28.64 27.04 23.34
CA THR A 533 -29.49 25.96 23.86
C THR A 533 -29.96 25.00 22.76
N GLY A 534 -30.27 25.52 21.57
CA GLY A 534 -30.66 24.70 20.42
C GLY A 534 -29.57 23.73 19.96
N ASP A 535 -28.29 24.09 20.11
CA ASP A 535 -27.17 23.19 19.79
C ASP A 535 -27.15 21.97 20.74
N ILE A 536 -27.47 22.20 22.01
CA ILE A 536 -27.55 21.14 23.04
C ILE A 536 -28.73 20.22 22.76
N ASP A 537 -29.90 20.79 22.45
CA ASP A 537 -31.09 20.02 22.10
C ASP A 537 -30.86 19.15 20.87
N SER A 538 -30.17 19.68 19.84
CA SER A 538 -29.84 18.90 18.66
C SER A 538 -28.91 17.73 18.97
N ILE A 539 -27.85 17.96 19.76
CA ILE A 539 -26.96 16.87 20.17
C ILE A 539 -27.67 15.79 20.98
N VAL A 540 -28.60 16.15 21.88
CA VAL A 540 -29.39 15.15 22.61
C VAL A 540 -30.22 14.31 21.65
N ASN A 541 -30.85 14.92 20.65
CA ASN A 541 -31.59 14.19 19.63
C ASN A 541 -30.69 13.25 18.81
N LEU A 542 -29.48 13.69 18.45
CA LEU A 542 -28.51 12.85 17.75
C LEU A 542 -28.04 11.68 18.62
N ILE A 543 -27.79 11.89 19.91
CA ILE A 543 -27.42 10.83 20.86
C ILE A 543 -28.54 9.78 20.96
N ASP A 544 -29.80 10.20 20.95
CA ASP A 544 -30.95 9.32 21.07
C ASP A 544 -31.11 8.42 19.84
N ARG A 545 -30.70 8.91 18.67
CA ARG A 545 -30.82 8.22 17.38
C ARG A 545 -29.62 7.36 17.03
N PHE A 546 -28.41 7.82 17.33
CA PHE A 546 -27.16 7.21 16.88
C PHE A 546 -26.32 6.61 18.03
N GLY A 547 -26.69 6.88 19.28
CA GLY A 547 -25.99 6.43 20.47
C GLY A 547 -24.89 7.39 20.92
N ALA A 548 -24.70 7.47 22.24
CA ALA A 548 -23.75 8.39 22.87
C ALA A 548 -22.30 8.13 22.43
N GLU A 549 -21.88 6.87 22.31
CA GLU A 549 -20.52 6.53 21.88
C GLU A 549 -20.21 7.02 20.46
N THR A 550 -21.14 6.83 19.53
CA THR A 550 -21.00 7.26 18.13
C THR A 550 -20.84 8.78 18.06
N VAL A 551 -21.77 9.53 18.66
CA VAL A 551 -21.76 11.00 18.65
C VAL A 551 -20.50 11.53 19.33
N ALA A 552 -20.10 10.95 20.47
CA ALA A 552 -18.87 11.32 21.15
C ALA A 552 -17.62 11.13 20.29
N ASN A 553 -17.51 9.98 19.60
CA ASN A 553 -16.37 9.70 18.74
C ASN A 553 -16.28 10.67 17.56
N LEU A 554 -17.42 11.04 16.97
CA LEU A 554 -17.49 12.02 15.89
C LEU A 554 -17.14 13.42 16.39
N LEU A 555 -17.69 13.85 17.53
CA LEU A 555 -17.34 15.13 18.17
C LEU A 555 -15.84 15.23 18.48
N ILE A 556 -15.21 14.14 18.94
CA ILE A 556 -13.77 14.11 19.18
C ILE A 556 -12.99 14.17 17.85
N ALA A 557 -13.39 13.40 16.84
CA ALA A 557 -12.73 13.44 15.54
C ALA A 557 -12.75 14.86 14.93
N TYR A 558 -13.92 15.48 14.89
CA TYR A 558 -14.10 16.84 14.34
C TYR A 558 -13.53 17.94 15.23
N GLY A 559 -13.70 17.82 16.54
CA GLY A 559 -13.22 18.80 17.51
C GLY A 559 -11.70 18.90 17.57
N TYR A 560 -10.96 17.88 17.12
CA TYR A 560 -9.50 17.91 17.02
C TYR A 560 -8.98 18.00 15.58
N ALA A 561 -9.89 18.09 14.60
CA ALA A 561 -9.55 18.34 13.21
C ALA A 561 -9.05 19.77 12.98
N ARG A 562 -8.32 19.97 11.89
CA ARG A 562 -7.88 21.29 11.42
C ARG A 562 -8.99 21.93 10.58
N GLU A 563 -9.25 23.21 10.85
CA GLU A 563 -10.14 24.01 10.01
C GLU A 563 -9.57 24.16 8.60
N THR A 564 -10.43 23.93 7.62
CA THR A 564 -10.15 24.24 6.21
C THR A 564 -10.15 25.77 6.09
N ARG A 565 -9.03 26.37 5.69
CA ARG A 565 -8.98 27.81 5.41
C ARG A 565 -9.66 28.03 4.06
N ASP A 566 -10.78 28.75 4.03
CA ASP A 566 -11.30 29.30 2.79
C ASP A 566 -10.20 30.16 2.16
N THR A 567 -9.82 29.85 0.93
CA THR A 567 -8.77 30.55 0.17
C THR A 567 -9.13 31.99 -0.23
N ASP A 568 -10.14 32.60 0.41
CA ASP A 568 -10.60 33.97 0.13
C ASP A 568 -10.26 34.99 1.24
N SER A 569 -9.37 34.65 2.18
CA SER A 569 -8.72 35.67 3.00
C SER A 569 -7.21 35.55 2.91
N GLY A 570 -6.65 36.16 1.86
CA GLY A 570 -5.23 36.50 1.79
C GLY A 570 -4.88 37.43 2.93
N ALA A 571 -4.28 36.88 3.98
CA ALA A 571 -3.47 37.60 4.94
C ALA A 571 -2.50 36.61 5.59
N ASP A 572 -1.23 36.77 5.22
CA ASP A 572 0.02 36.39 5.87
C ASP A 572 0.01 35.31 6.96
N ASP A 573 0.83 34.27 6.73
CA ASP A 573 1.76 33.76 7.75
C ASP A 573 2.73 32.78 7.05
N THR A 574 3.83 33.33 6.52
CA THR A 574 5.09 32.61 6.29
C THR A 574 5.89 32.49 7.57
#